data_AF-A0A516SEV5-F1
#
_entry.id   AF-A0A516SEV5-F1
#
_cell.length_a   1.000
_cell.length_b   1.000
_cell.length_c   1.000
_cell.angle_alpha   90.00
_cell.angle_beta   90.00
_cell.angle_gamma   90.00
#
_symmetry.space_group_name_H-M   'P 1'
#
loop_
_entity.id
_entity.type
_entity.pdbx_description
1 polymer ?
#
loop_
_entity_poly.entity_id
_entity_poly.type
_entity_poly.pdbx_seq_one_letter_code
_entity_poly.pdbx_strand_id
1 'polypeptide(L)'
;MFSLIPWPYRILAMGLLCVALFAAGYVKGARAEQLAAVAADRDSMLRVVKIERRQAAVSNAIAVAHETGRTRDRLVYRTIEKEIIRYVANPARLVARLDRSWVCQHDAGALSGLPDTACILDASASDFTSDDALRVLVRNYEAAKENERQLIDLQAWIRAQGALEAT
;
A
#
# COMPACT_ATOMS: atom_id res chain seq x y z
N MET A 1 38.36 -71.60 13.62
CA MET A 1 38.34 -70.85 14.90
C MET A 1 36.92 -70.50 15.37
N PHE A 2 35.92 -71.38 15.16
CA PHE A 2 34.52 -71.12 15.56
C PHE A 2 33.99 -72.08 16.65
N SER A 3 34.86 -72.82 17.33
CA SER A 3 34.45 -73.91 18.23
C SER A 3 34.63 -73.64 19.73
N LEU A 4 34.79 -72.38 20.16
CA LEU A 4 34.93 -72.03 21.59
C LEU A 4 33.75 -71.25 22.20
N ILE A 5 32.71 -70.92 21.43
CA ILE A 5 31.55 -70.16 21.95
C ILE A 5 30.36 -71.12 22.11
N PRO A 6 29.85 -71.34 23.33
CA PRO A 6 28.69 -72.19 23.55
C PRO A 6 27.48 -71.69 22.75
N TRP A 7 26.71 -72.61 22.16
CA TRP A 7 25.54 -72.35 21.33
C TRP A 7 24.59 -71.22 21.82
N PRO A 8 24.22 -71.13 23.11
CA PRO A 8 23.34 -70.04 23.59
C PRO A 8 23.94 -68.64 23.41
N TYR A 9 25.25 -68.47 23.57
CA TYR A 9 25.92 -67.17 23.38
C TYR A 9 25.95 -66.74 21.92
N ARG A 10 25.94 -67.66 20.96
CA ARG A 10 25.87 -67.34 19.52
C ARG A 10 24.50 -66.77 19.15
N ILE A 11 23.42 -67.35 19.69
CA ILE A 11 22.06 -66.84 19.48
C ILE A 11 21.91 -65.46 20.12
N LEU A 12 22.45 -65.27 21.33
CA LEU A 12 22.41 -63.98 22.03
C LEU A 12 23.19 -62.90 21.25
N ALA A 13 24.39 -63.22 20.76
CA ALA A 13 25.17 -62.32 19.91
C ALA A 13 24.44 -61.94 18.62
N MET A 14 23.73 -62.89 18.00
CA MET A 14 22.95 -62.64 16.79
C MET A 14 21.71 -61.77 17.08
N GLY A 15 21.05 -61.99 18.22
CA GLY A 15 19.95 -61.14 18.69
C GLY A 15 20.40 -59.70 18.96
N LEU A 16 21.53 -59.52 19.66
CA LEU A 16 22.14 -58.20 19.89
C LEU A 16 22.50 -57.50 18.59
N LEU A 17 23.04 -58.23 17.61
CA LEU A 17 23.36 -57.68 16.30
C LEU A 17 22.10 -57.18 15.57
N CYS A 18 21.02 -57.97 15.58
CA CYS A 18 19.74 -57.55 14.99
C CYS A 18 19.18 -56.28 15.64
N VAL A 19 19.21 -56.21 16.97
CA VAL A 19 18.77 -55.02 17.72
C VAL A 19 19.65 -53.81 17.39
N ALA A 20 20.96 -53.98 17.32
CA ALA A 20 21.89 -52.90 16.97
C ALA A 20 21.64 -52.37 15.55
N LEU A 21 21.44 -53.26 14.57
CA LEU A 21 21.11 -52.86 13.19
C LEU A 21 19.77 -52.15 13.11
N PHE A 22 18.75 -52.64 13.83
CA PHE A 22 17.44 -52.00 13.90
C PHE A 22 17.53 -50.60 14.52
N ALA A 23 18.21 -50.46 15.66
CA ALA A 23 18.41 -49.17 16.32
C ALA A 23 19.20 -48.18 15.44
N ALA A 24 20.25 -48.65 14.76
CA ALA A 24 21.01 -47.83 13.83
C ALA A 24 20.16 -47.36 12.64
N GLY A 25 19.33 -48.25 12.08
CA GLY A 25 18.38 -47.92 11.01
C GLY A 25 17.34 -46.90 11.47
N TYR A 26 16.75 -47.10 12.65
CA TYR A 26 15.78 -46.18 13.24
C TYR A 26 16.36 -44.79 13.49
N VAL A 27 17.53 -44.70 14.13
CA VAL A 27 18.20 -43.41 14.38
C VAL A 27 18.58 -42.71 13.08
N LYS A 28 19.07 -43.44 12.08
CA LYS A 28 19.38 -42.87 10.77
C LYS A 28 18.12 -42.35 10.06
N GLY A 29 17.03 -43.10 10.11
CA GLY A 29 15.73 -42.70 9.55
C GLY A 29 15.18 -41.44 10.22
N ALA A 30 15.13 -41.43 11.55
CA ALA A 30 14.65 -40.28 12.32
C ALA A 30 15.47 -39.01 12.05
N ARG A 31 16.80 -39.14 11.91
CA ARG A 31 17.67 -38.01 11.54
C ARG A 31 17.44 -37.53 10.12
N ALA A 32 17.24 -38.45 9.16
CA ALA A 32 16.97 -38.08 7.78
C ALA A 32 15.64 -37.31 7.64
N GLU A 33 14.61 -37.73 8.37
CA GLU A 33 13.32 -37.05 8.42
C GLU A 33 13.45 -35.66 9.07
N GLN A 34 14.15 -35.54 10.20
CA GLN A 34 14.40 -34.24 10.83
C GLN A 34 15.17 -33.28 9.91
N LEU A 35 16.18 -33.77 9.19
CA LEU A 35 16.92 -32.95 8.23
C LEU A 35 16.05 -32.51 7.05
N ALA A 36 15.19 -33.41 6.54
CA ALA A 36 14.25 -33.08 5.47
C ALA A 36 13.21 -32.04 5.93
N ALA A 37 12.69 -32.17 7.15
CA ALA A 37 11.77 -31.20 7.74
C ALA A 37 12.42 -29.82 7.90
N VAL A 38 13.62 -29.77 8.50
CA VAL A 38 14.37 -28.51 8.67
C VAL A 38 14.73 -27.88 7.32
N ALA A 39 15.05 -28.68 6.30
CA ALA A 39 15.31 -28.17 4.95
C ALA A 39 14.04 -27.57 4.33
N ALA A 40 12.89 -28.23 4.46
CA ALA A 40 11.61 -27.73 3.97
C ALA A 40 11.20 -26.43 4.67
N ASP A 41 11.38 -26.34 5.99
CA ASP A 41 11.14 -25.13 6.77
C ASP A 41 12.08 -23.99 6.37
N ARG A 42 13.36 -24.30 6.12
CA ARG A 42 14.31 -23.30 5.62
C ARG A 42 13.89 -22.77 4.25
N ASP A 43 13.47 -23.64 3.33
CA ASP A 43 13.06 -23.25 1.98
C ASP A 43 11.75 -22.46 1.96
N SER A 44 10.83 -22.73 2.89
CA SER A 44 9.61 -21.93 3.06
C SER A 44 9.95 -20.53 3.60
N MET A 45 10.81 -20.43 4.61
CA MET A 45 11.27 -19.16 5.17
C MET A 45 12.02 -18.31 4.15
N LEU A 46 12.89 -18.92 3.34
CA LEU A 46 13.59 -18.22 2.26
C LEU A 46 12.65 -17.70 1.19
N ARG A 47 11.53 -18.40 0.92
CA ARG A 47 10.49 -17.93 -0.01
C ARG A 47 9.75 -16.72 0.56
N VAL A 48 9.31 -16.79 1.82
CA VAL A 48 8.64 -15.67 2.51
C VAL A 48 9.53 -14.42 2.51
N VAL A 49 10.79 -14.53 2.93
CA VAL A 49 11.73 -13.40 2.95
C VAL A 49 11.97 -12.81 1.56
N LYS A 50 12.01 -13.64 0.51
CA LYS A 50 12.15 -13.14 -0.87
C LYS A 50 10.92 -12.35 -1.31
N ILE A 51 9.73 -12.83 -0.98
CA ILE A 51 8.47 -12.13 -1.30
C ILE A 51 8.42 -10.81 -0.53
N GLU A 52 8.64 -10.83 0.79
CA GLU A 52 8.63 -9.62 1.62
C GLU A 52 9.63 -8.56 1.12
N ARG A 53 10.84 -8.96 0.72
CA ARG A 53 11.82 -8.03 0.15
C ARG A 53 11.32 -7.39 -1.14
N ARG A 54 10.66 -8.16 -2.01
CA ARG A 54 10.06 -7.62 -3.25
C ARG A 54 8.90 -6.68 -2.94
N GLN A 55 8.03 -7.06 -2.02
CA GLN A 55 6.91 -6.23 -1.58
C GLN A 55 7.39 -4.91 -0.98
N ALA A 56 8.43 -4.95 -0.14
CA ALA A 56 9.06 -3.76 0.44
C ALA A 56 9.70 -2.87 -0.63
N ALA A 57 10.39 -3.45 -1.61
CA ALA A 57 10.98 -2.70 -2.72
C ALA A 57 9.92 -1.99 -3.56
N VAL A 58 8.79 -2.66 -3.86
CA VAL A 58 7.65 -2.08 -4.56
C VAL A 58 7.03 -0.94 -3.74
N SER A 59 6.77 -1.16 -2.45
CA SER A 59 6.23 -0.13 -1.55
C SER A 59 7.12 1.11 -1.52
N ASN A 60 8.43 0.92 -1.41
CA ASN A 60 9.39 2.04 -1.41
C ASN A 60 9.40 2.79 -2.75
N ALA A 61 9.41 2.06 -3.87
CA ALA A 61 9.39 2.69 -5.19
C ALA A 61 8.12 3.54 -5.41
N ILE A 62 6.97 3.05 -4.99
CA ILE A 62 5.70 3.78 -5.11
C ILE A 62 5.65 4.97 -4.15
N ALA A 63 6.14 4.82 -2.91
CA ALA A 63 6.22 5.94 -1.97
C ALA A 63 7.11 7.08 -2.52
N VAL A 64 8.26 6.74 -3.11
CA VAL A 64 9.13 7.73 -3.75
C VAL A 64 8.45 8.40 -4.95
N ALA A 65 7.75 7.63 -5.78
CA ALA A 65 6.99 8.17 -6.91
C ALA A 65 5.85 9.11 -6.44
N HIS A 66 5.15 8.73 -5.37
CA HIS A 66 4.09 9.53 -4.75
C HIS A 66 4.62 10.87 -4.27
N GLU A 67 5.71 10.89 -3.49
CA GLU A 67 6.29 12.11 -2.96
C GLU A 67 6.84 13.04 -4.05
N THR A 68 7.45 12.45 -5.09
CA THR A 68 7.92 13.21 -6.26
C THR A 68 6.76 13.86 -6.99
N GLY A 69 5.68 13.10 -7.26
CA GLY A 69 4.47 13.60 -7.89
C GLY A 69 3.78 14.68 -7.05
N ARG A 70 3.63 14.43 -5.75
CA ARG A 70 3.05 15.36 -4.77
C ARG A 70 3.81 16.68 -4.71
N THR A 71 5.13 16.64 -4.68
CA THR A 71 5.97 17.84 -4.69
C THR A 71 5.77 18.64 -5.96
N ARG A 72 5.74 17.97 -7.12
CA ARG A 72 5.48 18.63 -8.40
C ARG A 72 4.10 19.27 -8.43
N ASP A 73 3.06 18.56 -8.00
CA ASP A 73 1.69 19.05 -8.05
C ASP A 73 1.50 20.25 -7.09
N ARG A 74 2.13 20.23 -5.89
CA ARG A 74 2.20 21.39 -4.97
C ARG A 74 2.90 22.61 -5.60
N LEU A 75 3.96 22.41 -6.39
CA LEU A 75 4.64 23.51 -7.08
C LEU A 75 3.74 24.15 -8.15
N VAL A 76 2.95 23.34 -8.85
CA VAL A 76 1.96 23.84 -9.82
C VAL A 76 0.91 24.69 -9.11
N TYR A 77 0.29 24.18 -8.04
CA TYR A 77 -0.74 24.93 -7.32
C TYR A 77 -0.22 26.18 -6.62
N ARG A 78 1.00 26.14 -6.07
CA ARG A 78 1.67 27.35 -5.56
C ARG A 78 1.85 28.41 -6.65
N THR A 79 2.17 28.00 -7.87
CA THR A 79 2.31 28.92 -9.02
C THR A 79 0.95 29.51 -9.39
N ILE A 80 -0.08 28.66 -9.48
CA ILE A 80 -1.46 29.10 -9.76
C ILE A 80 -1.94 30.09 -8.69
N GLU A 81 -1.75 29.79 -7.41
CA GLU A 81 -2.14 30.67 -6.31
C GLU A 81 -1.45 32.04 -6.40
N LYS A 82 -0.16 32.08 -6.72
CA LYS A 82 0.57 33.35 -6.95
C LYS A 82 -0.01 34.17 -8.10
N GLU A 83 -0.29 33.53 -9.22
CA GLU A 83 -0.88 34.23 -10.38
C GLU A 83 -2.29 34.73 -10.08
N ILE A 84 -3.07 33.98 -9.30
CA ILE A 84 -4.38 34.42 -8.84
C ILE A 84 -4.27 35.59 -7.87
N ILE A 85 -3.35 35.55 -6.91
CA ILE A 85 -3.10 36.69 -6.02
C ILE A 85 -2.74 37.93 -6.85
N ARG A 86 -1.90 37.78 -7.88
CA ARG A 86 -1.55 38.89 -8.80
C ARG A 86 -2.77 39.40 -9.56
N TYR A 87 -3.59 38.50 -10.11
CA TYR A 87 -4.83 38.86 -10.79
C TYR A 87 -5.78 39.61 -9.85
N VAL A 88 -6.02 39.07 -8.65
CA VAL A 88 -6.86 39.67 -7.59
C VAL A 88 -6.26 40.94 -7.00
N ALA A 89 -4.97 41.23 -7.21
CA ALA A 89 -4.39 42.51 -6.83
C ALA A 89 -4.58 43.59 -7.90
N ASN A 90 -4.90 43.23 -9.15
CA ASN A 90 -5.01 44.18 -10.26
C ASN A 90 -6.24 45.10 -10.10
N PRO A 91 -6.06 46.42 -9.88
CA PRO A 91 -7.17 47.34 -9.65
C PRO A 91 -8.06 47.57 -10.89
N ALA A 92 -7.58 47.22 -12.09
CA ALA A 92 -8.34 47.38 -13.33
C ALA A 92 -9.32 46.23 -13.62
N ARG A 93 -9.34 45.17 -12.80
CA ARG A 93 -10.24 44.03 -13.01
C ARG A 93 -11.66 44.35 -12.54
N LEU A 94 -12.62 43.68 -13.14
CA LEU A 94 -14.01 43.68 -12.68
C LEU A 94 -14.16 42.68 -11.52
N VAL A 95 -14.76 43.14 -10.43
CA VAL A 95 -15.12 42.29 -9.28
C VAL A 95 -16.64 42.18 -9.25
N ALA A 96 -17.14 40.97 -9.47
CA ALA A 96 -18.58 40.68 -9.40
C ALA A 96 -18.93 40.10 -8.03
N ARG A 97 -20.11 40.46 -7.51
CA ARG A 97 -20.73 39.72 -6.41
C ARG A 97 -21.47 38.54 -6.98
N LEU A 98 -21.29 37.37 -6.38
CA LEU A 98 -21.95 36.15 -6.80
C LEU A 98 -23.29 36.03 -6.08
N ASP A 99 -24.30 35.55 -6.79
CA ASP A 99 -25.61 35.31 -6.22
C ASP A 99 -25.54 34.18 -5.18
N ARG A 100 -26.43 34.24 -4.18
CA ARG A 100 -26.47 33.23 -3.13
C ARG A 100 -26.73 31.83 -3.67
N SER A 101 -27.54 31.71 -4.73
CA SER A 101 -27.87 30.42 -5.35
C SER A 101 -26.64 29.73 -5.95
N TRP A 102 -25.70 30.48 -6.52
CA TRP A 102 -24.44 29.99 -7.06
C TRP A 102 -23.54 29.44 -5.94
N VAL A 103 -23.36 30.21 -4.86
CA VAL A 103 -22.53 29.80 -3.71
C VAL A 103 -23.06 28.49 -3.14
N CYS A 104 -24.38 28.40 -2.97
CA CYS A 104 -25.03 27.23 -2.42
C CYS A 104 -24.82 25.96 -3.26
N GLN A 105 -24.99 26.08 -4.57
CA GLN A 105 -24.79 24.98 -5.50
C GLN A 105 -23.32 24.57 -5.57
N HIS A 106 -22.41 25.54 -5.59
CA HIS A 106 -20.98 25.29 -5.57
C HIS A 106 -20.56 24.51 -4.32
N ASP A 107 -20.97 24.96 -3.13
CA ASP A 107 -20.58 24.34 -1.86
C ASP A 107 -21.19 22.96 -1.69
N ALA A 108 -22.46 22.77 -2.08
CA ALA A 108 -23.07 21.45 -2.12
C ALA A 108 -22.31 20.51 -3.05
N GLY A 109 -21.92 20.98 -4.24
CA GLY A 109 -21.09 20.21 -5.17
C GLY A 109 -19.73 19.84 -4.59
N ALA A 110 -19.05 20.79 -3.95
CA ALA A 110 -17.75 20.57 -3.31
C ALA A 110 -17.82 19.54 -2.16
N LEU A 111 -18.95 19.49 -1.45
CA LEU A 111 -19.20 18.57 -0.34
C LEU A 111 -19.87 17.26 -0.77
N SER A 112 -20.11 17.05 -2.08
CA SER A 112 -20.87 15.89 -2.60
C SER A 112 -22.28 15.75 -2.00
N GLY A 113 -22.94 16.87 -1.72
CA GLY A 113 -24.28 16.95 -1.14
C GLY A 113 -25.32 17.52 -2.10
N LEU A 114 -26.59 17.44 -1.69
CA LEU A 114 -27.68 18.15 -2.36
C LEU A 114 -27.78 19.58 -1.83
N PRO A 115 -27.95 20.59 -2.70
CA PRO A 115 -28.09 21.97 -2.27
C PRO A 115 -29.43 22.20 -1.56
N ASP A 116 -29.42 23.07 -0.55
CA ASP A 116 -30.64 23.48 0.15
C ASP A 116 -31.56 24.26 -0.79
N THR A 117 -32.77 23.74 -1.00
CA THR A 117 -33.80 24.36 -1.85
C THR A 117 -34.13 25.80 -1.45
N ALA A 118 -34.11 26.14 -0.16
CA ALA A 118 -34.39 27.50 0.30
C ALA A 118 -33.26 28.48 -0.09
N CYS A 119 -32.03 27.97 -0.13
CA CYS A 119 -30.82 28.71 -0.46
C CYS A 119 -30.66 28.94 -1.97
N ILE A 120 -31.19 28.04 -2.81
CA ILE A 120 -31.19 28.19 -4.29
C ILE A 120 -32.22 29.23 -4.76
N LEU A 121 -33.35 29.36 -4.06
CA LEU A 121 -34.43 30.29 -4.44
C LEU A 121 -34.10 31.76 -4.14
N ASP A 122 -33.02 32.03 -3.39
CA ASP A 122 -32.56 33.37 -3.06
C ASP A 122 -31.61 33.88 -4.16
N ALA A 123 -32.12 34.76 -5.02
CA ALA A 123 -31.35 35.43 -6.07
C ALA A 123 -30.64 36.71 -5.60
N SER A 124 -30.63 36.99 -4.29
CA SER A 124 -29.90 38.15 -3.77
C SER A 124 -28.39 37.97 -3.96
N ALA A 125 -27.70 39.08 -4.24
CA ALA A 125 -26.24 39.10 -4.30
C ALA A 125 -25.69 38.77 -2.91
N SER A 126 -24.87 37.72 -2.83
CA SER A 126 -24.14 37.41 -1.61
C SER A 126 -22.96 38.39 -1.43
N ASP A 127 -22.40 38.45 -0.22
CA ASP A 127 -21.14 39.16 0.04
C ASP A 127 -19.92 38.43 -0.56
N PHE A 128 -20.12 37.24 -1.12
CA PHE A 128 -19.07 36.43 -1.74
C PHE A 128 -18.76 36.96 -3.14
N THR A 129 -17.49 37.29 -3.37
CA THR A 129 -17.05 37.91 -4.63
C THR A 129 -16.47 36.88 -5.60
N SER A 130 -16.34 37.28 -6.88
CA SER A 130 -15.63 36.51 -7.90
C SER A 130 -14.17 36.23 -7.50
N ASP A 131 -13.54 37.11 -6.73
CA ASP A 131 -12.17 36.89 -6.25
C ASP A 131 -12.12 35.85 -5.12
N ASP A 132 -13.11 35.84 -4.24
CA ASP A 132 -13.23 34.82 -3.20
C ASP A 132 -13.48 33.45 -3.82
N ALA A 133 -14.34 33.40 -4.84
CA ALA A 133 -14.60 32.19 -5.61
C ALA A 133 -13.33 31.64 -6.28
N LEU A 134 -12.53 32.50 -6.92
CA LEU A 134 -11.26 32.08 -7.54
C LEU A 134 -10.32 31.43 -6.52
N ARG A 135 -10.20 32.00 -5.32
CA ARG A 135 -9.36 31.44 -4.25
C ARG A 135 -9.89 30.09 -3.75
N VAL A 136 -11.20 29.98 -3.53
CA VAL A 136 -11.83 28.73 -3.08
C VAL A 136 -11.68 27.64 -4.14
N LEU A 137 -11.94 27.96 -5.40
CA LEU A 137 -11.80 27.00 -6.50
C LEU A 137 -10.39 26.40 -6.54
N VAL A 138 -9.35 27.23 -6.47
CA VAL A 138 -7.97 26.72 -6.53
C VAL A 138 -7.62 25.81 -5.37
N ARG A 139 -8.07 26.13 -4.15
CA ARG A 139 -7.89 25.24 -3.00
C ARG A 139 -8.64 23.92 -3.18
N ASN A 140 -9.87 23.97 -3.69
CA ASN A 140 -10.65 22.77 -3.96
C ASN A 140 -10.01 21.89 -5.03
N TYR A 141 -9.51 22.48 -6.12
CA TYR A 141 -8.81 21.75 -7.18
C TYR A 141 -7.45 21.20 -6.70
N GLU A 142 -6.73 21.93 -5.84
CA GLU A 142 -5.50 21.41 -5.21
C GLU A 142 -5.78 20.15 -4.39
N ALA A 143 -6.80 20.21 -3.52
CA ALA A 143 -7.23 19.06 -2.72
C ALA A 143 -7.71 17.89 -3.59
N ALA A 144 -8.49 18.18 -4.64
CA ALA A 144 -8.93 17.16 -5.59
C ALA A 144 -7.75 16.49 -6.30
N LYS A 145 -6.72 17.27 -6.67
CA LYS A 145 -5.53 16.72 -7.32
C LYS A 145 -4.71 15.85 -6.37
N GLU A 146 -4.61 16.25 -5.11
CA GLU A 146 -3.98 15.43 -4.08
C GLU A 146 -4.68 14.08 -3.91
N ASN A 147 -6.02 14.08 -3.82
CA ASN A 147 -6.81 12.86 -3.72
C ASN A 147 -6.66 11.97 -4.95
N GLU A 148 -6.70 12.55 -6.16
CA GLU A 148 -6.49 11.83 -7.42
C GLU A 148 -5.13 11.11 -7.42
N ARG A 149 -4.07 11.82 -7.04
CA ARG A 149 -2.70 11.27 -6.92
C ARG A 149 -2.67 10.09 -5.94
N GLN A 150 -3.20 10.28 -4.74
CA GLN A 150 -3.24 9.24 -3.71
C GLN A 150 -3.96 7.97 -4.24
N LEU A 151 -5.09 8.14 -4.91
CA LEU A 151 -5.84 7.02 -5.48
C LEU A 151 -5.08 6.31 -6.60
N ILE A 152 -4.46 7.05 -7.51
CA ILE A 152 -3.65 6.47 -8.60
C ILE A 152 -2.49 5.65 -8.03
N ASP A 153 -1.76 6.20 -7.05
CA ASP A 153 -0.59 5.56 -6.48
C ASP A 153 -0.98 4.35 -5.61
N LEU A 154 -2.10 4.43 -4.87
CA LEU A 154 -2.67 3.30 -4.14
C LEU A 154 -3.10 2.17 -5.09
N GLN A 155 -3.79 2.50 -6.19
CA GLN A 155 -4.19 1.51 -7.20
C GLN A 155 -2.98 0.86 -7.89
N ALA A 156 -1.90 1.62 -8.12
CA ALA A 156 -0.66 1.07 -8.61
C ALA A 156 -0.04 0.09 -7.59
N TRP A 157 -0.05 0.46 -6.31
CA TRP A 157 0.45 -0.38 -5.22
C TRP A 157 -0.32 -1.68 -5.09
N ILE A 158 -1.66 -1.63 -5.01
CA ILE A 158 -2.50 -2.83 -4.90
C ILE A 158 -2.24 -3.80 -6.06
N ARG A 159 -2.16 -3.29 -7.30
CA ARG A 159 -1.88 -4.12 -8.48
C ARG A 159 -0.49 -4.75 -8.42
N ALA A 160 0.52 -4.02 -7.99
CA ALA A 160 1.88 -4.52 -7.88
C ALA A 160 2.03 -5.56 -6.75
N GLN A 161 1.35 -5.36 -5.61
CA GLN A 161 1.32 -6.34 -4.52
C GLN A 161 0.60 -7.63 -4.95
N GLY A 162 -0.58 -7.51 -5.57
CA GLY A 162 -1.33 -8.68 -6.05
C GLY A 162 -0.55 -9.49 -7.10
N ALA A 163 0.26 -8.84 -7.94
CA ALA A 163 1.14 -9.53 -8.88
C ALA A 163 2.28 -10.31 -8.20
N LEU A 164 2.74 -9.89 -7.02
CA LEU A 164 3.76 -10.60 -6.24
C LEU A 164 3.18 -11.77 -5.45
N GLU A 165 1.92 -11.68 -5.02
CA GLU A 165 1.23 -12.79 -4.32
C GLU A 165 0.86 -13.93 -5.28
N ALA A 166 0.67 -13.63 -6.56
CA ALA A 166 0.37 -14.61 -7.59
C ALA A 166 1.59 -15.43 -8.08
N THR A 167 2.81 -15.09 -7.65
CA THR A 167 4.08 -15.75 -8.06
C THR A 167 4.69 -16.61 -6.96
#